data_AF-A0AAP4CYE1-F1
#
_entry.id   AF-A0AAP4CYE1-F1
#
_cell.length_a   1.000
_cell.length_b   1.000
_cell.length_c   1.000
_cell.angle_alpha   90.00
_cell.angle_beta   90.00
_cell.angle_gamma   90.00
#
_symmetry.space_group_name_H-M   'P 1'
#
loop_
_entity.id
_entity.type
_entity.pdbx_description
1 polymer ?
#
loop_
_entity_poly.entity_id
_entity_poly.type
_entity_poly.pdbx_seq_one_letter_code
_entity_poly.pdbx_strand_id
1 'polypeptide(L)'
;MNVLYIGSGLSALQAREEQYHDHIKVCLNNAWRIYEGGEFDFWIRPGDFPIENYPTHVHFRHEITHANYSHALHQAAEQLGFGDLQGFALEKEIGYTSFFQGLYWIMLVLAPQRVGLLGFDHDYNPEKIKKWKADGMPQPGNNFLNKREGGVNEWVSDYFREYEQDAFYGQSTPDPMRFNADYIEKKMQLALHSAQLLGVDIINYSKRSSPYNVFPRRERGE
;
A
#
# COMPACT_ATOMS: atom_id res chain seq x y z
N MET A 1 12.55 -13.61 11.04
CA MET A 1 11.23 -12.98 11.30
C MET A 1 10.59 -12.64 9.96
N ASN A 2 9.31 -12.94 9.78
CA ASN A 2 8.58 -12.67 8.55
C ASN A 2 7.47 -11.65 8.80
N VAL A 3 7.30 -10.72 7.85
CA VAL A 3 6.23 -9.72 7.86
C VAL A 3 5.26 -10.03 6.72
N LEU A 4 3.96 -9.95 6.99
CA LEU A 4 2.93 -9.90 5.96
C LEU A 4 2.43 -8.46 5.87
N TYR A 5 2.74 -7.80 4.76
CA TYR A 5 2.30 -6.46 4.46
C TYR A 5 1.05 -6.52 3.58
N ILE A 6 -0.03 -5.88 4.06
CA ILE A 6 -1.38 -6.08 3.54
C ILE A 6 -1.95 -4.74 3.07
N GLY A 7 -2.23 -4.66 1.78
CA GLY A 7 -2.96 -3.58 1.14
C GLY A 7 -4.47 -3.85 1.07
N SER A 8 -5.17 -3.09 0.24
CA SER A 8 -6.63 -3.09 0.15
C SER A 8 -7.21 -3.81 -1.06
N GLY A 9 -6.37 -4.25 -2.00
CA GLY A 9 -6.78 -5.00 -3.18
C GLY A 9 -7.46 -6.32 -2.83
N LEU A 10 -8.12 -6.93 -3.82
CA LEU A 10 -8.88 -8.17 -3.65
C LEU A 10 -8.04 -9.33 -3.11
N SER A 11 -6.74 -9.42 -3.44
CA SER A 11 -5.88 -10.48 -2.91
C SER A 11 -5.62 -10.38 -1.41
N ALA A 12 -5.94 -9.25 -0.76
CA ALA A 12 -5.84 -9.10 0.69
C ALA A 12 -6.69 -10.13 1.45
N LEU A 13 -7.78 -10.64 0.84
CA LEU A 13 -8.62 -11.67 1.44
C LEU A 13 -7.85 -12.97 1.74
N GLN A 14 -6.75 -13.24 1.01
CA GLN A 14 -5.86 -14.37 1.28
C GLN A 14 -5.18 -14.26 2.65
N ALA A 15 -5.06 -13.06 3.23
CA ALA A 15 -4.36 -12.85 4.50
C ALA A 15 -5.04 -13.53 5.71
N ARG A 16 -6.28 -14.02 5.54
CA ARG A 16 -7.03 -14.82 6.52
C ARG A 16 -6.68 -16.31 6.50
N GLU A 17 -5.91 -16.76 5.50
CA GLU A 17 -5.51 -18.17 5.41
C GLU A 17 -4.53 -18.53 6.55
N GLU A 18 -4.68 -19.72 7.13
CA GLU A 18 -3.88 -20.20 8.28
C GLU A 18 -2.37 -20.12 8.02
N GLN A 19 -2.00 -20.34 6.76
CA GLN A 19 -0.63 -20.23 6.31
C GLN A 19 -0.03 -18.83 6.48
N TYR A 20 -0.70 -17.82 7.02
CA TYR A 20 -0.02 -16.57 7.31
C TYR A 20 0.09 -16.27 8.80
N HIS A 21 -0.46 -17.08 9.71
CA HIS A 21 -0.58 -16.73 11.12
C HIS A 21 0.74 -16.39 11.83
N ASP A 22 1.87 -17.01 11.45
CA ASP A 22 3.18 -16.75 12.09
C ASP A 22 3.88 -15.45 11.61
N HIS A 23 3.24 -14.66 10.73
CA HIS A 23 3.81 -13.40 10.28
C HIS A 23 3.42 -12.26 11.21
N ILE A 24 4.32 -11.30 11.41
CA ILE A 24 3.94 -9.98 11.88
C ILE A 24 3.00 -9.34 10.85
N LYS A 25 1.84 -8.86 11.30
CA LYS A 25 0.77 -8.34 10.44
C LYS A 25 0.83 -6.84 10.36
N VAL A 26 1.11 -6.33 9.16
CA VAL A 26 1.18 -4.90 8.89
C VAL A 26 0.07 -4.54 7.90
N CYS A 27 -0.96 -3.84 8.37
CA CYS A 27 -2.08 -3.40 7.55
C CYS A 27 -1.89 -1.94 7.11
N LEU A 28 -2.00 -1.68 5.81
CA LEU A 28 -1.99 -0.34 5.24
C LEU A 28 -3.41 0.19 5.04
N ASN A 29 -3.66 1.44 5.47
CA ASN A 29 -4.91 2.15 5.19
C ASN A 29 -6.13 1.32 5.64
N ASN A 30 -7.06 1.04 4.73
CA ASN A 30 -8.28 0.27 4.99
C ASN A 30 -8.05 -1.24 5.15
N ALA A 31 -6.81 -1.75 5.01
CA ALA A 31 -6.52 -3.18 5.13
C ALA A 31 -6.82 -3.75 6.53
N TRP A 32 -6.93 -2.90 7.56
CA TRP A 32 -7.35 -3.31 8.91
C TRP A 32 -8.68 -4.07 8.91
N ARG A 33 -9.58 -3.78 7.95
CA ARG A 33 -10.88 -4.43 7.82
C ARG A 33 -10.81 -5.93 7.55
N ILE A 34 -9.67 -6.43 7.07
CA ILE A 34 -9.44 -7.88 6.96
C ILE A 34 -9.57 -8.56 8.33
N TYR A 35 -9.17 -7.86 9.39
CA TYR A 35 -9.15 -8.35 10.78
C TYR A 35 -10.24 -7.70 11.65
N GLU A 36 -11.34 -7.20 11.05
CA GLU A 36 -12.51 -6.76 11.84
C GLU A 36 -12.95 -7.84 12.84
N GLY A 37 -13.13 -7.42 14.10
CA GLY A 37 -13.43 -8.30 15.23
C GLY A 37 -12.24 -9.05 15.82
N GLY A 38 -11.02 -8.84 15.31
CA GLY A 38 -9.80 -9.53 15.74
C GLY A 38 -8.66 -8.59 16.11
N GLU A 39 -7.43 -9.03 15.83
CA GLU A 39 -6.21 -8.26 16.09
C GLU A 39 -5.14 -8.40 14.99
N PHE A 40 -4.25 -7.41 14.92
CA PHE A 40 -3.03 -7.44 14.11
C PHE A 40 -1.93 -6.58 14.78
N ASP A 41 -0.72 -6.55 14.22
CA ASP A 41 0.42 -5.94 14.91
C ASP A 41 0.57 -4.43 14.62
N PHE A 42 0.63 -4.04 13.34
CA PHE A 42 0.95 -2.67 12.94
C PHE A 42 -0.08 -2.12 11.96
N TRP A 43 -0.55 -0.90 12.22
CA TRP A 43 -1.38 -0.15 11.29
C TRP A 43 -0.60 1.02 10.71
N ILE A 44 -0.43 1.05 9.38
CA ILE A 44 0.24 2.15 8.66
C ILE A 44 -0.83 3.03 8.01
N ARG A 45 -0.71 4.35 8.13
CA ARG A 45 -1.54 5.31 7.39
C ARG A 45 -0.79 6.60 6.98
N PRO A 46 -1.16 7.23 5.85
CA PRO A 46 -0.65 8.54 5.49
C PRO A 46 -1.25 9.66 6.37
N GLY A 47 -0.66 10.85 6.27
CA GLY A 47 -1.08 12.03 7.01
C GLY A 47 -2.48 12.54 6.62
N ASP A 48 -2.90 12.31 5.38
CA ASP A 48 -4.20 12.70 4.83
C ASP A 48 -5.25 11.57 4.86
N PHE A 49 -4.99 10.49 5.60
CA PHE A 49 -5.94 9.37 5.69
C PHE A 49 -7.25 9.82 6.36
N PRO A 50 -8.43 9.59 5.74
CA PRO A 50 -9.71 10.06 6.27
C PRO A 50 -10.02 9.46 7.65
N ILE A 51 -10.42 10.30 8.60
CA ILE A 51 -10.69 9.85 9.98
C ILE A 51 -11.87 8.87 10.05
N GLU A 52 -12.86 9.01 9.17
CA GLU A 52 -13.98 8.06 9.08
C GLU A 52 -13.56 6.65 8.66
N ASN A 53 -12.33 6.48 8.15
CA ASN A 53 -11.77 5.20 7.73
C ASN A 53 -10.82 4.58 8.76
N TYR A 54 -10.67 5.18 9.94
CA TYR A 54 -9.80 4.65 10.99
C TYR A 54 -10.35 3.32 11.52
N PRO A 55 -9.50 2.42 12.01
CA PRO A 55 -9.94 1.16 12.62
C PRO A 55 -10.85 1.44 13.83
N THR A 56 -12.05 0.86 13.82
CA THR A 56 -13.08 1.07 14.87
C THR A 56 -13.40 -0.19 15.66
N HIS A 57 -13.27 -1.37 15.04
CA HIS A 57 -13.68 -2.66 15.61
C HIS A 57 -12.56 -3.71 15.52
N VAL A 58 -11.32 -3.30 15.79
CA VAL A 58 -10.14 -4.17 15.72
C VAL A 58 -9.08 -3.66 16.69
N HIS A 59 -8.31 -4.57 17.25
CA HIS A 59 -7.16 -4.24 18.08
C HIS A 59 -5.86 -4.26 17.25
N PHE A 60 -5.02 -3.25 17.40
CA PHE A 60 -3.67 -3.26 16.83
C PHE A 60 -2.67 -2.73 17.85
N ARG A 61 -1.43 -3.24 17.79
CA ARG A 61 -0.41 -2.94 18.82
C ARG A 61 0.23 -1.58 18.60
N HIS A 62 0.47 -1.22 17.35
CA HIS A 62 1.20 -0.01 17.00
C HIS A 62 0.58 0.72 15.80
N GLU A 63 0.44 2.04 15.93
CA GLU A 63 0.13 2.94 14.82
C GLU A 63 1.42 3.54 14.25
N ILE A 64 1.56 3.51 12.93
CA ILE A 64 2.67 4.10 12.19
C ILE A 64 2.12 5.18 11.27
N THR A 65 2.37 6.43 11.63
CA THR A 65 1.94 7.60 10.87
C THR A 65 2.97 8.03 9.82
N HIS A 66 2.58 8.99 8.97
CA HIS A 66 3.51 9.63 8.02
C HIS A 66 4.78 10.16 8.68
N ALA A 67 4.68 10.78 9.85
CA ALA A 67 5.85 11.24 10.58
C ALA A 67 6.81 10.09 10.95
N ASN A 68 6.27 8.92 11.31
CA ASN A 68 7.09 7.77 11.70
C ASN A 68 7.86 7.19 10.52
N TYR A 69 7.18 6.91 9.40
CA TYR A 69 7.85 6.32 8.25
C TYR A 69 8.73 7.34 7.50
N SER A 70 8.36 8.63 7.47
CA SER A 70 9.18 9.69 6.87
C SER A 70 10.51 9.82 7.61
N HIS A 71 10.48 9.81 8.95
CA HIS A 71 11.70 9.86 9.75
C HIS A 71 12.65 8.68 9.46
N ALA A 72 12.12 7.45 9.43
CA ALA A 72 12.93 6.26 9.14
C ALA A 72 13.56 6.31 7.74
N LEU A 73 12.79 6.76 6.75
CA LEU A 73 13.26 6.94 5.38
C LEU A 73 14.42 7.94 5.28
N HIS A 74 14.29 9.07 5.96
CA HIS A 74 15.32 10.11 5.98
C HIS A 74 16.63 9.61 6.61
N GLN A 75 16.54 8.83 7.70
CA GLN A 75 17.73 8.25 8.34
C GLN A 75 18.43 7.21 7.45
N ALA A 76 17.66 6.48 6.65
CA ALA A 76 18.19 5.44 5.77
C ALA A 76 18.56 5.94 4.36
N ALA A 77 18.25 7.21 4.04
CA ALA A 77 18.44 7.76 2.71
C ALA A 77 19.90 7.59 2.23
N GLU A 78 20.88 7.86 3.09
CA GLU A 78 22.30 7.65 2.76
C GLU A 78 22.62 6.18 2.44
N GLN A 79 22.13 5.24 3.26
CA GLN A 79 22.37 3.81 3.10
C GLN A 79 21.79 3.26 1.80
N LEU A 80 20.72 3.89 1.31
CA LEU A 80 20.00 3.50 0.10
C LEU A 80 20.40 4.33 -1.13
N GLY A 81 21.39 5.22 -1.02
CA GLY A 81 21.88 6.04 -2.13
C GLY A 81 21.02 7.26 -2.46
N PHE A 82 20.18 7.72 -1.53
CA PHE A 82 19.30 8.88 -1.64
C PHE A 82 19.72 10.06 -0.74
N GLY A 83 20.94 10.08 -0.20
CA GLY A 83 21.37 11.02 0.85
C GLY A 83 21.16 12.51 0.54
N ASP A 84 21.17 12.90 -0.74
CA ASP A 84 20.97 14.29 -1.17
C ASP A 84 19.48 14.69 -1.29
N LEU A 85 18.55 13.74 -1.15
CA LEU A 85 17.12 13.97 -1.31
C LEU A 85 16.42 14.12 0.03
N GLN A 86 15.48 15.06 0.11
CA GLN A 86 14.66 15.29 1.30
C GLN A 86 13.20 15.59 0.96
N GLY A 87 12.31 15.33 1.92
CA GLY A 87 10.89 15.64 1.84
C GLY A 87 10.24 15.01 0.60
N PHE A 88 9.44 15.80 -0.11
CA PHE A 88 8.70 15.33 -1.29
C PHE A 88 9.60 14.79 -2.41
N ALA A 89 10.84 15.28 -2.55
CA ALA A 89 11.75 14.77 -3.56
C ALA A 89 12.17 13.32 -3.25
N LEU A 90 12.48 13.03 -1.99
CA LEU A 90 12.78 11.67 -1.52
C LEU A 90 11.54 10.77 -1.67
N GLU A 91 10.38 11.22 -1.21
CA GLU A 91 9.12 10.45 -1.31
C GLU A 91 8.78 10.09 -2.75
N LYS A 92 8.94 11.03 -3.69
CA LYS A 92 8.72 10.75 -5.12
C LYS A 92 9.74 9.77 -5.69
N GLU A 93 10.99 9.83 -5.21
CA GLU A 93 12.07 8.96 -5.67
C GLU A 93 11.89 7.51 -5.20
N ILE A 94 11.55 7.28 -3.94
CA ILE A 94 11.33 5.90 -3.44
C ILE A 94 9.97 5.33 -3.85
N GLY A 95 9.03 6.18 -4.24
CA GLY A 95 7.65 5.84 -4.52
C GLY A 95 6.68 6.62 -3.64
N TYR A 96 5.88 7.48 -4.27
CA TYR A 96 5.05 8.45 -3.55
C TYR A 96 3.87 7.82 -2.78
N THR A 97 3.45 6.61 -3.14
CA THR A 97 2.31 5.96 -2.49
C THR A 97 2.69 5.44 -1.10
N SER A 98 1.72 5.41 -0.19
CA SER A 98 1.93 4.85 1.16
C SER A 98 2.33 3.37 1.13
N PHE A 99 2.06 2.66 0.03
CA PHE A 99 2.59 1.31 -0.20
C PHE A 99 4.12 1.31 -0.11
N PHE A 100 4.79 2.09 -0.95
CA PHE A 100 6.26 2.13 -1.00
C PHE A 100 6.83 2.67 0.31
N GLN A 101 6.31 3.79 0.81
CA GLN A 101 6.81 4.40 2.04
C GLN A 101 6.69 3.44 3.24
N GLY A 102 5.57 2.73 3.37
CA GLY A 102 5.38 1.71 4.39
C GLY A 102 6.27 0.49 4.18
N LEU A 103 6.49 0.04 2.94
CA LEU A 103 7.39 -1.07 2.63
C LEU A 103 8.83 -0.75 3.06
N TYR A 104 9.33 0.45 2.75
CA TYR A 104 10.64 0.88 3.20
C TYR A 104 10.72 0.97 4.73
N TRP A 105 9.70 1.52 5.40
CA TRP A 105 9.67 1.52 6.86
C TRP A 105 9.74 0.10 7.44
N ILE A 106 9.01 -0.86 6.87
CA ILE A 106 9.10 -2.28 7.27
C ILE A 106 10.53 -2.79 7.13
N MET A 107 11.15 -2.58 5.95
CA MET A 107 12.51 -3.08 5.70
C MET A 107 13.55 -2.46 6.62
N LEU A 108 13.41 -1.18 6.95
CA LEU A 108 14.40 -0.42 7.73
C LEU A 108 14.24 -0.56 9.23
N VAL A 109 12.99 -0.60 9.71
CA VAL A 109 12.69 -0.55 11.15
C VAL A 109 12.41 -1.94 11.71
N LEU A 110 11.62 -2.74 11.01
CA LEU A 110 11.35 -4.12 11.44
C LEU A 110 12.49 -5.06 11.02
N ALA A 111 13.25 -4.71 9.98
CA ALA A 111 14.36 -5.50 9.45
C ALA A 111 14.04 -7.01 9.32
N PRO A 112 12.93 -7.38 8.66
CA PRO A 112 12.54 -8.78 8.52
C PRO A 112 13.49 -9.53 7.60
N GLN A 113 13.53 -10.85 7.73
CA GLN A 113 14.16 -11.71 6.72
C GLN A 113 13.33 -11.72 5.43
N ARG A 114 12.00 -11.61 5.56
CA ARG A 114 11.06 -11.65 4.44
C ARG A 114 9.85 -10.75 4.65
N VAL A 115 9.44 -10.09 3.57
CA VAL A 115 8.17 -9.36 3.46
C VAL A 115 7.30 -10.05 2.42
N GLY A 116 6.21 -10.66 2.87
CA GLY A 116 5.12 -11.13 2.02
C GLY A 116 4.16 -10.00 1.68
N LEU A 117 3.76 -9.89 0.42
CA LEU A 117 2.85 -8.86 -0.07
C LEU A 117 1.49 -9.47 -0.44
N LEU A 118 0.40 -8.86 0.05
CA LEU A 118 -0.98 -9.13 -0.35
C LEU A 118 -1.77 -7.82 -0.46
N GLY A 119 -2.78 -7.75 -1.33
CA GLY A 119 -3.64 -6.57 -1.47
C GLY A 119 -3.00 -5.39 -2.21
N PHE A 120 -1.87 -5.60 -2.88
CA PHE A 120 -1.19 -4.61 -3.74
C PHE A 120 -1.31 -5.02 -5.22
N ASP A 121 -2.56 -5.24 -5.64
CA ASP A 121 -2.88 -5.86 -6.93
C ASP A 121 -2.63 -4.93 -8.12
N HIS A 122 -2.81 -3.61 -7.96
CA HIS A 122 -2.58 -2.60 -9.01
C HIS A 122 -3.25 -2.91 -10.36
N ASP A 123 -4.30 -3.71 -10.38
CA ASP A 123 -4.96 -4.24 -11.57
C ASP A 123 -6.23 -3.44 -11.93
N TYR A 124 -6.15 -2.13 -11.69
CA TYR A 124 -7.24 -1.19 -11.93
C TYR A 124 -7.77 -1.29 -13.37
N ASN A 125 -9.09 -1.22 -13.52
CA ASN A 125 -9.74 -1.21 -14.83
C ASN A 125 -9.22 -0.03 -15.70
N PRO A 126 -8.74 -0.25 -16.94
CA PRO A 126 -8.19 0.82 -17.78
C PRO A 126 -9.16 1.98 -18.07
N GLU A 127 -10.44 1.69 -18.29
CA GLU A 127 -11.46 2.74 -18.52
C GLU A 127 -11.75 3.53 -17.24
N LYS A 128 -11.69 2.88 -16.07
CA LYS A 128 -11.75 3.56 -14.77
C LYS A 128 -10.59 4.53 -14.59
N ILE A 129 -9.36 4.11 -14.91
CA ILE A 129 -8.17 4.97 -14.86
C ILE A 129 -8.34 6.16 -15.83
N LYS A 130 -8.81 5.91 -17.05
CA LYS A 130 -9.01 6.93 -18.07
C LYS A 130 -10.03 7.99 -17.62
N LYS A 131 -11.18 7.57 -17.09
CA LYS A 131 -12.17 8.47 -16.48
C LYS A 131 -11.57 9.29 -15.35
N TRP A 132 -10.89 8.64 -14.41
CA TRP A 132 -10.27 9.30 -13.26
C TRP A 132 -9.24 10.36 -13.69
N LYS A 133 -8.40 10.07 -14.69
CA LYS A 133 -7.44 11.02 -15.26
C LYS A 133 -8.12 12.19 -15.98
N ALA A 134 -9.13 11.91 -16.82
CA ALA A 134 -9.87 12.93 -17.54
C ALA A 134 -10.54 13.93 -16.59
N ASP A 135 -11.01 13.44 -15.44
CA ASP A 135 -11.69 14.24 -14.43
C ASP A 135 -10.74 14.93 -13.43
N GLY A 136 -9.43 14.91 -13.67
CA GLY A 136 -8.41 15.62 -12.90
C GLY A 136 -7.86 14.86 -11.69
N MET A 137 -8.03 13.54 -11.64
CA MET A 137 -7.55 12.65 -10.58
C MET A 137 -8.07 13.04 -9.18
N PRO A 138 -9.40 13.13 -8.96
CA PRO A 138 -9.96 13.41 -7.64
C PRO A 138 -9.54 12.34 -6.61
N GLN A 139 -9.03 12.78 -5.46
CA GLN A 139 -8.47 11.93 -4.39
C GLN A 139 -8.37 12.72 -3.06
N PRO A 140 -8.09 12.06 -1.91
CA PRO A 140 -7.99 12.75 -0.62
C PRO A 140 -7.03 13.95 -0.63
N GLY A 141 -5.81 13.77 -1.16
CA GLY A 141 -4.79 14.83 -1.20
C GLY A 141 -5.12 16.07 -2.05
N ASN A 142 -6.18 16.06 -2.87
CA ASN A 142 -6.68 17.26 -3.56
C ASN A 142 -8.15 17.58 -3.21
N ASN A 143 -8.62 17.09 -2.06
CA ASN A 143 -9.99 17.22 -1.59
C ASN A 143 -11.03 16.79 -2.64
N PHE A 144 -10.72 15.75 -3.42
CA PHE A 144 -11.56 15.27 -4.52
C PHE A 144 -11.98 16.38 -5.49
N LEU A 145 -11.14 17.41 -5.66
CA LEU A 145 -11.43 18.62 -6.46
C LEU A 145 -12.74 19.32 -6.07
N ASN A 146 -13.14 19.24 -4.80
CA ASN A 146 -14.41 19.72 -4.26
C ASN A 146 -15.66 19.07 -4.89
N LYS A 147 -15.51 17.89 -5.53
CA LYS A 147 -16.61 17.14 -6.17
C LYS A 147 -17.32 16.17 -5.22
N ARG A 148 -16.99 16.19 -3.92
CA ARG A 148 -17.48 15.21 -2.93
C ARG A 148 -18.81 15.62 -2.32
N GLU A 149 -19.83 14.80 -2.52
CA GLU A 149 -21.07 14.79 -1.76
C GLU A 149 -21.03 13.55 -0.83
N GLY A 150 -21.31 13.71 0.47
CA GLY A 150 -21.28 12.60 1.43
C GLY A 150 -19.88 12.20 1.93
N GLY A 151 -19.79 10.96 2.45
CA GLY A 151 -18.55 10.39 2.99
C GLY A 151 -17.57 9.92 1.91
N VAL A 152 -16.28 9.75 2.22
CA VAL A 152 -15.29 9.34 1.21
C VAL A 152 -15.65 8.02 0.53
N ASN A 153 -16.03 6.98 1.29
CA ASN A 153 -16.33 5.67 0.71
C ASN A 153 -17.60 5.67 -0.15
N GLU A 154 -18.62 6.42 0.26
CA GLU A 154 -19.85 6.63 -0.51
C GLU A 154 -19.53 7.28 -1.84
N TRP A 155 -18.80 8.40 -1.80
CA TRP A 155 -18.39 9.10 -3.01
C TRP A 155 -17.59 8.23 -3.97
N VAL A 156 -16.56 7.50 -3.48
CA VAL A 156 -15.74 6.63 -4.34
C VAL A 156 -16.59 5.50 -4.94
N SER A 157 -17.55 4.97 -4.18
CA SER A 157 -18.45 3.90 -4.66
C SER A 157 -19.40 4.39 -5.74
N ASP A 158 -20.00 5.57 -5.55
CA ASP A 158 -20.91 6.15 -6.54
C ASP A 158 -20.18 6.62 -7.80
N TYR A 159 -19.00 7.24 -7.63
CA TYR A 159 -18.19 7.77 -8.72
C TYR A 159 -17.65 6.68 -9.67
N PHE A 160 -17.50 5.46 -9.17
CA PHE A 160 -17.01 4.31 -9.92
C PHE A 160 -18.02 3.14 -9.97
N ARG A 161 -19.31 3.41 -9.78
CA ARG A 161 -20.35 2.37 -9.64
C ARG A 161 -20.48 1.45 -10.86
N GLU A 162 -20.08 1.94 -12.03
CA GLU A 162 -20.16 1.25 -13.31
C GLU A 162 -18.98 0.29 -13.56
N TYR A 163 -17.94 0.34 -12.72
CA TYR A 163 -16.75 -0.49 -12.85
C TYR A 163 -16.77 -1.66 -11.88
N GLU A 164 -16.05 -2.72 -12.23
CA GLU A 164 -15.80 -3.83 -11.31
C GLU A 164 -15.06 -3.35 -10.04
N GLN A 165 -15.31 -4.07 -8.96
CA GLN A 165 -14.71 -3.85 -7.67
C GLN A 165 -13.19 -4.14 -7.70
N ASP A 166 -12.36 -3.25 -7.15
CA ASP A 166 -10.89 -3.42 -7.14
C ASP A 166 -10.26 -3.45 -5.74
N ALA A 167 -11.06 -3.18 -4.70
CA ALA A 167 -10.67 -3.32 -3.30
C ALA A 167 -11.65 -4.26 -2.59
N PHE A 168 -11.23 -4.98 -1.56
CA PHE A 168 -12.13 -5.94 -0.89
C PHE A 168 -13.33 -5.28 -0.19
N TYR A 169 -13.28 -3.96 0.04
CA TYR A 169 -14.36 -3.18 0.65
C TYR A 169 -15.22 -2.38 -0.37
N GLY A 170 -15.05 -2.61 -1.67
CA GLY A 170 -15.76 -1.89 -2.71
C GLY A 170 -14.79 -1.21 -3.68
N GLN A 171 -14.93 0.10 -3.85
CA GLN A 171 -14.15 0.86 -4.82
C GLN A 171 -12.97 1.58 -4.16
N SER A 172 -11.83 1.63 -4.86
CA SER A 172 -10.69 2.48 -4.52
C SER A 172 -10.36 3.48 -5.63
N THR A 173 -9.62 4.54 -5.30
CA THR A 173 -9.05 5.44 -6.31
C THR A 173 -7.80 4.79 -6.94
N PRO A 174 -7.57 4.89 -8.26
CA PRO A 174 -6.37 4.39 -8.92
C PRO A 174 -5.15 5.29 -8.67
N ASP A 175 -4.97 5.75 -7.43
CA ASP A 175 -3.92 6.67 -7.01
C ASP A 175 -2.50 6.22 -7.38
N PRO A 176 -2.13 4.92 -7.26
CA PRO A 176 -0.83 4.46 -7.74
C PRO A 176 -0.55 4.79 -9.21
N MET A 177 -1.59 4.90 -10.05
CA MET A 177 -1.49 5.18 -11.49
C MET A 177 -1.31 6.68 -11.81
N ARG A 178 -1.19 7.55 -10.79
CA ARG A 178 -1.03 9.02 -10.94
C ARG A 178 0.13 9.41 -11.86
N PHE A 179 1.23 8.68 -11.79
CA PHE A 179 2.44 8.91 -12.60
C PHE A 179 2.61 7.90 -13.75
N ASN A 180 1.53 7.20 -14.14
CA ASN A 180 1.49 6.14 -15.15
C ASN A 180 2.16 4.81 -14.73
N ALA A 181 1.94 3.77 -15.54
CA ALA A 181 2.42 2.41 -15.27
C ALA A 181 3.94 2.32 -15.12
N ASP A 182 4.69 2.96 -16.02
CA ASP A 182 6.16 2.99 -16.01
C ASP A 182 6.73 3.51 -14.68
N TYR A 183 6.02 4.42 -14.02
CA TYR A 183 6.44 4.91 -12.70
C TYR A 183 6.34 3.80 -11.65
N ILE A 184 5.21 3.11 -11.56
CA ILE A 184 5.01 2.03 -10.59
C ILE A 184 6.06 0.95 -10.78
N GLU A 185 6.27 0.50 -12.03
CA GLU A 185 7.23 -0.55 -12.34
C GLU A 185 8.64 -0.16 -11.88
N LYS A 186 9.09 1.05 -12.24
CA LYS A 186 10.41 1.58 -11.81
C LYS A 186 10.53 1.63 -10.29
N LYS A 187 9.48 2.04 -9.58
CA LYS A 187 9.51 2.14 -8.11
C LYS A 187 9.48 0.76 -7.43
N MET A 188 8.82 -0.23 -8.02
CA MET A 188 8.92 -1.61 -7.52
C MET A 188 10.29 -2.23 -7.79
N GLN A 189 10.90 -1.99 -8.95
CA GLN A 189 12.27 -2.41 -9.23
C GLN A 189 13.27 -1.78 -8.24
N LEU A 190 13.10 -0.49 -7.95
CA LEU A 190 13.91 0.21 -6.95
C LEU A 190 13.72 -0.39 -5.55
N ALA A 191 12.47 -0.64 -5.14
CA ALA A 191 12.17 -1.27 -3.85
C ALA A 191 12.79 -2.69 -3.75
N LEU A 192 12.74 -3.48 -4.82
CA LEU A 192 13.36 -4.80 -4.87
C LEU A 192 14.89 -4.70 -4.75
N HIS A 193 15.52 -3.74 -5.43
CA HIS A 193 16.95 -3.50 -5.31
C HIS A 193 17.33 -3.04 -3.89
N SER A 194 16.57 -2.12 -3.29
CA SER A 194 16.77 -1.70 -1.90
C SER A 194 16.64 -2.87 -0.93
N ALA A 195 15.69 -3.77 -1.14
CA ALA A 195 15.53 -4.97 -0.32
C ALA A 195 16.76 -5.87 -0.39
N GLN A 196 17.36 -6.05 -1.57
CA GLN A 196 18.60 -6.81 -1.73
C GLN A 196 19.76 -6.18 -0.95
N LEU A 197 19.91 -4.85 -1.02
CA LEU A 197 20.95 -4.12 -0.24
C LEU A 197 20.75 -4.29 1.27
N LEU A 198 19.50 -4.36 1.72
CA LEU A 198 19.13 -4.54 3.12
C LEU A 198 19.08 -6.02 3.57
N GLY A 199 19.33 -6.97 2.66
CA GLY A 199 19.22 -8.40 2.96
C GLY A 199 17.80 -8.90 3.25
N VAL A 200 16.79 -8.23 2.71
CA VAL A 200 15.36 -8.55 2.87
C VAL A 200 14.82 -9.22 1.60
N ASP A 201 14.10 -10.33 1.77
CA ASP A 201 13.41 -11.03 0.68
C ASP A 201 11.98 -10.49 0.51
N ILE A 202 11.64 -9.90 -0.64
CA ILE A 202 10.26 -9.47 -0.94
C ILE A 202 9.60 -10.51 -1.83
N ILE A 203 8.46 -11.04 -1.38
CA ILE A 203 7.66 -12.02 -2.13
C ILE A 203 6.22 -11.52 -2.30
N ASN A 204 5.71 -11.62 -3.52
CA ASN A 204 4.29 -11.47 -3.79
C ASN A 204 3.56 -12.79 -3.55
N TYR A 205 2.72 -12.84 -2.51
CA TYR A 205 1.89 -14.01 -2.17
C TYR A 205 0.53 -14.01 -2.87
N SER A 206 0.22 -12.97 -3.63
CA SER A 206 -1.05 -12.86 -4.34
C SER A 206 -1.18 -13.98 -5.37
N LYS A 207 -2.31 -14.69 -5.34
CA LYS A 207 -2.73 -15.61 -6.41
C LYS A 207 -3.31 -14.84 -7.61
N ARG A 208 -3.66 -13.56 -7.41
CA ARG A 208 -4.21 -12.68 -8.44
C ARG A 208 -3.09 -12.10 -9.29
N SER A 209 -3.22 -12.18 -10.62
CA SER A 209 -2.22 -11.61 -11.52
C SER A 209 -2.27 -10.08 -11.47
N SER A 210 -1.11 -9.44 -11.63
CA SER A 210 -0.98 -7.99 -11.70
C SER A 210 -0.04 -7.64 -12.85
N PRO A 211 -0.44 -6.74 -13.77
CA PRO A 211 0.41 -6.37 -14.90
C PRO A 211 1.63 -5.52 -14.51
N TYR A 212 1.62 -4.91 -13.33
CA TYR A 212 2.67 -3.96 -12.90
C TYR A 212 3.55 -4.49 -11.77
N ASN A 213 3.20 -5.64 -11.19
CA ASN A 213 3.93 -6.19 -10.05
C ASN A 213 5.16 -6.99 -10.50
N VAL A 214 6.34 -6.46 -10.22
CA VAL A 214 7.64 -7.07 -10.58
C VAL A 214 8.23 -7.94 -9.46
N PHE A 215 7.57 -8.03 -8.30
CA PHE A 215 8.09 -8.83 -7.18
C PHE A 215 7.96 -10.32 -7.49
N PRO A 216 8.98 -11.15 -7.13
CA PRO A 216 8.91 -12.59 -7.28
C PRO A 216 7.64 -13.16 -6.66
N ARG A 217 6.94 -14.02 -7.40
CA ARG A 217 5.74 -14.72 -6.92
C ARG A 217 6.10 -16.14 -6.49
N ARG A 218 5.72 -16.50 -5.27
CA ARG A 218 5.84 -17.86 -4.72
C ARG A 218 4.69 -18.11 -3.76
N GLU A 219 4.19 -19.33 -3.67
CA GLU A 219 3.29 -19.70 -2.58
C GLU A 219 4.09 -19.89 -1.27
N ARG A 220 3.49 -19.72 -0.09
CA ARG A 220 4.23 -19.98 1.16
C ARG A 220 4.44 -21.50 1.27
N GLY A 221 5.70 -21.93 1.16
CA GLY A 221 6.08 -23.35 1.21
C GLY A 221 7.14 -23.73 0.16
N GLU A 222 7.36 -22.87 -0.83
CA GLU A 222 8.47 -22.92 -1.81
C GLU A 222 9.65 -22.03 -1.39
#